data_AF-A0A1J5NY92-F1
#
_entry.id   AF-A0A1J5NY92-F1
#
_cell.length_a   1.000
_cell.length_b   1.000
_cell.length_c   1.000
_cell.angle_alpha   90.00
_cell.angle_beta   90.00
_cell.angle_gamma   90.00
#
_symmetry.space_group_name_H-M   'P 1'
#
loop_
_entity.id
_entity.type
_entity.pdbx_description
1 polymer ?
#
loop_
_entity_poly.entity_id
_entity_poly.type
_entity_poly.pdbx_seq_one_letter_code
_entity_poly.pdbx_strand_id
1 'polypeptide(L)'
;MKSLLLRAVVLAGRRKALAERTRRTYLRRLDHDLNPIMVRTPTNPDGRRLRKRYGKMRSHLFTFLEHPDVPPDNNGSERELRPTATYRKVTGGFRSDWGADMFA
;
A
#
# COMPACT_ATOMS: atom_id res chain seq x y z
N MET A 1 -1.09 -6.46 -13.79
CA MET A 1 -0.82 -5.95 -12.43
C MET A 1 0.57 -5.33 -12.31
N LYS A 2 1.66 -6.09 -12.51
CA LYS A 2 3.04 -5.58 -12.39
C LYS A 2 3.29 -4.29 -13.20
N SER A 3 2.93 -4.29 -14.49
CA SER A 3 3.07 -3.11 -15.37
C SER A 3 2.34 -1.88 -14.85
N LEU A 4 1.09 -2.05 -14.37
CA LEU A 4 0.30 -0.97 -13.77
C LEU A 4 1.01 -0.38 -12.54
N LEU A 5 1.48 -1.23 -11.63
CA LEU A 5 2.18 -0.79 -10.42
C LEU A 5 3.50 -0.08 -10.73
N LEU A 6 4.28 -0.59 -11.69
CA LEU A 6 5.52 0.08 -12.11
C LEU A 6 5.25 1.48 -12.68
N ARG A 7 4.19 1.62 -13.48
CA ARG A 7 3.75 2.94 -13.98
C ARG A 7 3.35 3.86 -12.83
N ALA A 8 2.64 3.35 -11.84
CA ALA A 8 2.25 4.10 -10.65
C ALA A 8 3.48 4.58 -9.84
N VAL A 9 4.51 3.73 -9.66
CA VAL A 9 5.79 4.09 -9.01
C VAL A 9 6.51 5.20 -9.77
N VAL A 10 6.56 5.10 -11.10
CA VAL A 10 7.18 6.13 -11.96
C VAL A 10 6.46 7.48 -11.85
N LEU A 11 5.13 7.47 -11.70
CA LEU A 11 4.33 8.67 -11.44
C LEU A 11 4.54 9.20 -10.01
N ALA A 12 4.67 8.30 -9.04
CA ALA A 12 4.93 8.67 -7.65
C ALA A 12 6.24 9.46 -7.50
N GLY A 13 7.30 9.09 -8.23
CA GLY A 13 8.57 9.83 -8.22
C GLY A 13 8.45 11.28 -8.71
N ARG A 14 7.46 11.57 -9.57
CA ARG A 14 7.25 12.90 -10.16
C ARG A 14 6.11 13.69 -9.51
N ARG A 15 5.34 13.08 -8.61
CA ARG A 15 4.06 13.62 -8.09
C ARG A 15 4.15 15.05 -7.56
N LYS A 16 5.23 15.41 -6.87
CA LYS A 16 5.41 16.76 -6.28
C LYS A 16 5.60 17.85 -7.34
N ALA A 17 6.12 17.50 -8.51
CA ALA A 17 6.31 18.43 -9.63
C ALA A 17 5.10 18.51 -10.57
N LEU A 18 4.07 17.66 -10.37
CA LEU A 18 2.89 17.62 -11.22
C LEU A 18 1.78 18.51 -10.66
N ALA A 19 1.16 19.30 -11.54
CA ALA A 19 -0.07 20.02 -11.23
C ALA A 19 -1.18 19.06 -10.76
N GLU A 20 -2.05 19.54 -9.86
CA GLU A 20 -3.17 18.77 -9.29
C GLU A 20 -4.05 18.13 -10.37
N ARG A 21 -4.43 18.89 -11.39
CA ARG A 21 -5.26 18.41 -12.51
C ARG A 21 -4.60 17.24 -13.25
N THR A 22 -3.29 17.30 -13.42
CA THR A 22 -2.50 16.25 -14.07
C THR A 22 -2.47 15.00 -13.21
N ARG A 23 -2.25 15.13 -11.89
CA ARG A 23 -2.29 14.00 -10.94
C ARG A 23 -3.66 13.32 -10.91
N ARG A 24 -4.75 14.08 -10.83
CA ARG A 24 -6.12 13.54 -10.91
C ARG A 24 -6.40 12.80 -12.22
N THR A 25 -5.83 13.29 -13.33
CA THR A 25 -5.96 12.62 -14.63
C THR A 25 -5.21 11.29 -14.65
N TYR A 26 -4.01 11.23 -14.07
CA TYR A 26 -3.29 9.98 -13.91
C TYR A 26 -3.97 9.00 -12.96
N LEU A 27 -4.52 9.48 -11.84
CA LEU A 27 -5.30 8.65 -10.91
C LEU A 27 -6.46 7.97 -11.62
N ARG A 28 -7.29 8.74 -12.36
CA ARG A 28 -8.41 8.18 -13.14
C ARG A 28 -7.95 7.16 -14.18
N ARG A 29 -6.83 7.42 -14.87
CA ARG A 29 -6.27 6.47 -15.85
C ARG A 29 -5.78 5.18 -15.18
N LEU A 30 -5.07 5.26 -14.05
CA LEU A 30 -4.62 4.07 -13.32
C LEU A 30 -5.79 3.26 -12.77
N ASP A 31 -6.82 3.92 -12.24
CA ASP A 31 -8.03 3.26 -11.76
C ASP A 31 -8.79 2.57 -12.91
N HIS A 32 -8.93 3.25 -14.05
CA HIS A 32 -9.48 2.66 -15.26
C HIS A 32 -8.67 1.43 -15.73
N ASP A 33 -7.34 1.55 -15.81
CA ASP A 33 -6.45 0.46 -16.23
C ASP A 33 -6.44 -0.72 -15.23
N LEU A 34 -6.81 -0.48 -13.96
CA LEU A 34 -6.99 -1.52 -12.95
C LEU A 34 -8.25 -2.37 -13.20
N ASN A 35 -9.32 -1.80 -13.77
CA ASN A 35 -10.58 -2.54 -14.04
C ASN A 35 -10.40 -3.86 -14.80
N PRO A 36 -9.79 -3.89 -15.99
CA PRO A 36 -9.64 -5.14 -16.74
C PRO A 36 -8.78 -6.18 -16.00
N ILE A 37 -7.90 -5.74 -15.10
CA ILE A 37 -7.11 -6.65 -14.26
C ILE A 37 -7.98 -7.26 -13.16
N MET A 38 -8.87 -6.48 -12.55
CA MET A 38 -9.72 -6.91 -11.43
C MET A 38 -10.91 -7.78 -11.86
N VAL A 39 -11.36 -7.64 -13.11
CA VAL A 39 -12.40 -8.49 -13.71
C VAL A 39 -11.91 -9.93 -13.87
N ARG A 40 -10.61 -10.14 -14.13
CA ARG A 40 -10.03 -11.48 -14.23
C ARG A 40 -10.14 -12.20 -12.89
N THR A 41 -10.66 -13.41 -12.90
CA THR A 41 -10.76 -14.25 -11.69
C THR A 41 -9.66 -15.30 -11.69
N PRO A 42 -8.68 -15.23 -10.76
CA PRO A 42 -7.63 -16.23 -10.69
C PRO A 42 -8.15 -17.59 -10.23
N THR A 43 -7.62 -18.67 -10.81
CA THR A 43 -7.95 -20.06 -10.45
C THR A 43 -7.17 -20.55 -9.22
N ASN A 44 -5.98 -20.00 -8.96
CA ASN A 44 -5.18 -20.30 -7.76
C ASN A 44 -5.73 -19.57 -6.51
N PRO A 45 -5.84 -20.25 -5.34
CA PRO A 45 -6.13 -19.62 -4.05
C PRO A 45 -5.39 -18.31 -3.74
N ASP A 46 -4.08 -18.23 -3.97
CA ASP A 46 -3.28 -17.02 -3.72
C ASP A 46 -3.72 -15.86 -4.60
N GLY A 47 -4.00 -16.14 -5.87
CA GLY A 47 -4.50 -15.14 -6.80
C GLY A 47 -5.86 -14.60 -6.35
N ARG A 48 -6.78 -15.47 -5.90
CA ARG A 48 -8.07 -15.05 -5.34
C ARG A 48 -7.88 -14.18 -4.09
N ARG A 49 -6.96 -14.54 -3.19
CA ARG A 49 -6.64 -13.77 -1.98
C ARG A 49 -6.13 -12.37 -2.34
N LEU A 50 -5.18 -12.30 -3.28
CA LEU A 50 -4.64 -11.03 -3.76
C LEU A 50 -5.71 -10.17 -4.42
N ARG A 51 -6.53 -10.73 -5.31
CA ARG A 51 -7.65 -10.02 -5.94
C ARG A 51 -8.61 -9.44 -4.89
N LYS A 52 -9.00 -10.23 -3.89
CA LYS A 52 -9.88 -9.77 -2.80
C LYS A 52 -9.24 -8.59 -2.03
N ARG A 53 -7.95 -8.69 -1.72
CA ARG A 53 -7.21 -7.63 -1.02
C ARG A 53 -7.14 -6.34 -1.85
N TYR A 54 -6.78 -6.42 -3.12
CA TYR A 54 -6.74 -5.27 -4.02
C TYR A 54 -8.13 -4.65 -4.24
N GLY A 55 -9.18 -5.48 -4.29
CA GLY A 55 -10.56 -4.99 -4.36
C GLY A 55 -10.94 -4.18 -3.13
N LYS A 56 -10.62 -4.67 -1.93
CA LYS A 56 -10.87 -3.95 -0.67
C LYS A 56 -10.11 -2.63 -0.57
N MET A 57 -8.88 -2.58 -1.10
CA MET A 57 -8.00 -1.40 -0.98
C MET A 57 -8.05 -0.49 -2.21
N ARG A 58 -8.95 -0.73 -3.16
CA ARG A 58 -8.94 -0.07 -4.48
C ARG A 58 -8.92 1.45 -4.38
N SER A 59 -9.78 2.02 -3.52
CA SER A 59 -9.88 3.46 -3.26
C SER A 59 -8.58 4.08 -2.74
N HIS A 60 -7.67 3.28 -2.19
CA HIS A 60 -6.46 3.75 -1.50
C HIS A 60 -5.16 3.40 -2.22
N LEU A 61 -5.21 2.63 -3.32
CA LEU A 61 -3.99 2.16 -4.01
C LEU A 61 -3.13 3.30 -4.58
N PHE A 62 -3.74 4.43 -4.92
CA PHE A 62 -3.08 5.55 -5.59
C PHE A 62 -3.21 6.87 -4.82
N THR A 63 -3.49 6.82 -3.52
CA THR A 63 -3.70 7.99 -2.65
C THR A 63 -2.55 9.00 -2.71
N PHE A 64 -1.30 8.57 -2.94
CA PHE A 64 -0.15 9.46 -3.12
C PHE A 64 -0.26 10.41 -4.32
N LEU A 65 -1.15 10.13 -5.30
CA LEU A 65 -1.44 11.06 -6.39
C LEU A 65 -2.44 12.15 -5.97
N GLU A 66 -3.31 11.86 -5.02
CA GLU A 66 -4.24 12.85 -4.46
C GLU A 66 -3.57 13.69 -3.37
N HIS A 67 -2.74 13.05 -2.54
CA HIS A 67 -1.97 13.67 -1.46
C HIS A 67 -0.47 13.46 -1.72
N PRO A 68 0.23 14.42 -2.38
CA PRO A 68 1.64 14.28 -2.74
C PRO A 68 2.61 14.07 -1.58
N ASP A 69 2.22 14.49 -0.38
CA ASP A 69 3.03 14.35 0.83
C ASP A 69 3.00 12.93 1.39
N VAL A 70 1.99 12.14 1.02
CA VAL A 70 1.92 10.72 1.37
C VAL A 70 2.95 9.95 0.53
N PRO A 71 3.81 9.11 1.14
CA PRO A 71 4.72 8.25 0.40
C PRO A 71 3.94 7.18 -0.40
N PRO A 72 4.46 6.74 -1.55
CA PRO A 72 3.82 5.71 -2.36
C PRO A 72 4.08 4.28 -1.84
N ASP A 73 4.89 4.15 -0.80
CA ASP A 73 5.29 2.89 -0.19
C ASP A 73 5.00 2.91 1.32
N ASN A 74 5.11 1.75 1.94
CA ASN A 74 4.89 1.54 3.37
C ASN A 74 6.21 1.52 4.17
N ASN A 75 7.32 2.00 3.60
CA ASN A 75 8.64 1.91 4.24
C ASN A 75 8.68 2.61 5.61
N GLY A 76 7.99 3.75 5.73
CA GLY A 76 7.86 4.47 7.01
C GLY A 76 7.21 3.62 8.08
N SER A 77 6.02 3.08 7.78
CA SER A 77 5.28 2.21 8.68
C SER A 77 6.04 0.92 9.01
N GLU A 78 6.69 0.28 8.02
CA GLU A 78 7.50 -0.91 8.28
C GLU A 78 8.71 -0.62 9.18
N ARG A 79 9.33 0.56 9.02
CA ARG A 79 10.43 1.00 9.87
C ARG A 79 9.96 1.24 11.30
N GLU A 80 8.79 1.85 11.49
CA GLU A 80 8.19 2.10 12.80
C GLU A 80 7.77 0.80 13.52
N LEU A 81 7.31 -0.21 12.77
CA LEU A 81 6.94 -1.51 13.34
C LEU A 81 8.15 -2.42 13.63
N ARG A 82 9.32 -2.13 13.06
CA ARG A 82 10.50 -3.00 13.14
C ARG A 82 11.02 -3.20 14.57
N PRO A 83 11.12 -2.19 15.45
CA PRO A 83 11.54 -2.38 16.84
C PRO A 83 10.64 -3.39 17.57
N THR A 84 9.33 -3.25 17.46
CA THR A 84 8.34 -4.15 18.07
C THR A 84 8.46 -5.57 17.52
N ALA A 85 8.63 -5.72 16.20
CA ALA A 85 8.84 -7.02 15.58
C ALA A 85 10.14 -7.69 16.06
N THR A 86 11.23 -6.93 16.18
CA THR A 86 12.51 -7.40 16.73
C THR A 86 12.38 -7.78 18.20
N TYR A 87 11.73 -6.95 19.02
CA TYR A 87 11.46 -7.24 20.42
C TYR A 87 10.72 -8.58 20.56
N ARG A 88 9.57 -8.74 19.89
CA ARG A 88 8.79 -9.99 19.95
C ARG A 88 9.59 -11.21 19.49
N LYS A 89 10.47 -11.04 18.49
CA LYS A 89 11.33 -12.13 18.01
C LYS A 89 12.36 -12.57 19.07
N VAL A 90 12.93 -11.62 19.81
CA VAL A 90 13.97 -11.89 20.81
C VAL A 90 13.37 -12.36 22.14
N THR A 91 12.31 -11.71 22.61
CA THR A 91 11.73 -11.94 23.96
C THR A 91 10.56 -12.92 23.96
N GLY A 92 9.96 -13.22 22.81
CA GLY A 92 8.70 -13.96 22.72
C GLY A 92 7.45 -13.09 22.97
N GLY A 93 7.62 -11.78 23.20
CA GLY A 93 6.54 -10.85 23.52
C GLY A 93 6.32 -10.65 25.02
N PHE A 94 5.22 -9.99 25.38
CA PHE A 94 4.87 -9.69 26.77
C PHE A 94 4.17 -10.87 27.45
N ARG A 95 4.40 -11.03 28.75
CA ARG A 95 3.76 -12.06 29.59
C ARG A 95 2.73 -11.49 30.57
N SER A 96 2.51 -10.19 30.54
CA SER A 96 1.52 -9.47 31.32
C SER A 96 1.05 -8.24 30.55
N ASP A 97 -0.20 -7.83 30.77
CA ASP A 97 -0.77 -6.63 30.15
C ASP A 97 -0.01 -5.37 30.58
N TRP A 98 0.40 -5.29 31.85
CA TRP A 98 1.25 -4.21 32.36
C TRP A 98 2.56 -4.04 31.57
N GLY A 99 3.20 -5.15 31.17
CA GLY A 99 4.41 -5.11 30.36
C GLY A 99 4.16 -4.62 28.93
N ALA A 100 2.97 -4.88 28.39
CA ALA A 100 2.58 -4.41 27.06
C ALA A 100 2.27 -2.90 27.07
N ASP A 101 1.57 -2.41 28.09
CA ASP A 101 1.20 -1.00 28.24
C ASP A 101 2.43 -0.09 28.37
N MET A 102 3.48 -0.54 29.05
CA MET A 102 4.73 0.22 29.19
C MET A 102 5.55 0.34 27.89
N PHE A 103 5.28 -0.50 26.90
CA PHE A 103 6.01 -0.52 25.64
C PHE A 103 5.34 0.33 24.54
N ALA A 104 4.04 0.61 24.68
CA ALA A 104 3.24 1.39 23.74
C ALA A 104 3.37 2.90 23.99
#